data_AF-A0A4V6CI24-F1
#
_entry.id   AF-A0A4V6CI24-F1
#
_cell.length_a   1.000
_cell.length_b   1.000
_cell.length_c   1.000
_cell.angle_alpha   90.00
_cell.angle_beta   90.00
_cell.angle_gamma   90.00
#
_symmetry.space_group_name_H-M   'P 1'
#
loop_
_entity.id
_entity.type
_entity.pdbx_description
1 polymer ?
#
loop_
_entity_poly.entity_id
_entity_poly.type
_entity_poly.pdbx_seq_one_letter_code
_entity_poly.pdbx_strand_id
1 'polypeptide(L)' 'MNSVQLAHGSGGQAMQQLINSLFMEAFANPWLAEQEDQARLELAQLVAEGDRLAFSTDSYVIDPLFFP' A
#
# COMPACT_ATOMS: atom_id res chain seq x y z
N MET A 1 4.01 -6.09 -17.46
CA MET A 1 2.68 -6.75 -17.40
C MET A 1 1.68 -5.77 -18.03
N ASN A 2 0.95 -6.17 -19.07
CA ASN A 2 0.18 -5.20 -19.89
C ASN A 2 -1.32 -5.16 -19.57
N SER A 3 -1.81 -6.06 -18.69
CA SER A 3 -3.21 -6.07 -18.24
C SER A 3 -3.34 -6.74 -16.87
N VAL A 4 -4.32 -6.30 -16.08
CA VAL A 4 -4.71 -6.94 -14.82
C VAL A 4 -5.65 -8.11 -15.13
N GLN A 5 -5.41 -9.26 -14.50
CA GLN A 5 -6.19 -10.49 -14.65
C GLN A 5 -6.85 -10.87 -13.32
N LEU A 6 -7.92 -11.67 -13.37
CA LEU A 6 -8.57 -12.22 -12.17
C LEU A 6 -7.59 -12.99 -11.27
N ALA A 7 -6.60 -13.66 -11.87
CA ALA A 7 -5.55 -14.36 -11.12
C ALA A 7 -4.72 -13.43 -10.22
N HIS A 8 -4.60 -12.15 -10.53
CA HIS A 8 -3.91 -11.19 -9.66
C HIS A 8 -4.72 -10.81 -8.42
N GLY A 9 -6.02 -11.16 -8.35
CA GLY A 9 -6.88 -10.91 -7.19
C GLY A 9 -7.21 -12.16 -6.38
N SER A 10 -6.61 -13.32 -6.68
CA SER A 10 -6.97 -14.60 -6.06
C SER A 10 -6.20 -14.95 -4.78
N GLY A 11 -5.26 -14.10 -4.35
CA GLY A 11 -4.40 -14.39 -3.19
C GLY A 11 -3.19 -15.29 -3.47
N GLY A 12 -3.04 -15.80 -4.70
CA GLY A 12 -1.98 -16.76 -5.06
C GLY A 12 -0.69 -16.14 -5.60
N GLN A 13 0.14 -16.99 -6.23
CA GLN A 13 1.45 -16.59 -6.78
C GLN A 13 1.38 -15.40 -7.74
N ALA A 14 0.35 -15.32 -8.57
CA ALA A 14 0.19 -14.23 -9.53
C ALA A 14 -0.04 -12.87 -8.83
N MET A 15 -0.76 -12.86 -7.71
CA MET A 15 -0.90 -11.66 -6.86
C MET A 15 0.45 -11.29 -6.23
N GLN A 16 1.17 -12.26 -5.65
CA GLN A 16 2.48 -11.99 -5.04
C GLN A 16 3.49 -11.43 -6.06
N GLN A 17 3.50 -11.96 -7.28
CA GLN A 17 4.35 -11.45 -8.35
C GLN A 17 4.00 -10.00 -8.70
N LEU A 18 2.70 -9.66 -8.79
CA LEU A 18 2.26 -8.28 -9.02
C LEU A 18 2.68 -7.35 -7.87
N ILE A 19 2.49 -7.78 -6.61
CA ILE A 19 2.91 -7.03 -5.42
C ILE A 19 4.41 -6.73 -5.49
N ASN A 20 5.22 -7.77 -5.73
CA ASN A 20 6.68 -7.65 -5.74
C ASN A 20 7.19 -6.78 -6.88
N SER A 21 6.69 -6.96 -8.10
CA SER A 21 7.23 -6.30 -9.29
C SER A 21 6.69 -4.90 -9.57
N LEU A 22 5.64 -4.47 -8.86
CA LEU A 22 5.06 -3.14 -9.07
C LEU A 22 5.03 -2.33 -7.78
N PHE A 23 4.41 -2.86 -6.74
CA PHE A 23 4.16 -2.10 -5.51
C PHE A 23 5.40 -2.04 -4.62
N MET A 24 6.10 -3.16 -4.41
CA MET A 24 7.32 -3.21 -3.60
C MET A 24 8.45 -2.37 -4.23
N GLU A 25 8.54 -2.36 -5.57
CA GLU A 25 9.52 -1.52 -6.29
C GLU A 25 9.18 -0.03 -6.20
N ALA A 26 7.93 0.36 -6.45
CA ALA A 26 7.52 1.76 -6.47
C ALA A 26 7.46 2.42 -5.08
N PHE A 27 7.17 1.63 -4.03
CA PHE A 27 6.97 2.13 -2.66
C PHE A 27 8.00 1.59 -1.66
N ALA A 28 9.17 1.13 -2.12
CA ALA A 28 10.19 0.48 -1.29
C ALA A 28 10.53 1.29 -0.01
N ASN A 29 10.26 0.69 1.16
CA ASN A 29 10.58 1.27 2.47
C ASN A 29 10.69 0.17 3.55
N PRO A 30 11.31 0.45 4.72
CA PRO A 30 11.51 -0.56 5.76
C PRO A 30 10.22 -1.18 6.30
N TRP A 31 9.14 -0.41 6.43
CA TRP A 31 7.86 -0.90 6.97
C TRP A 31 7.17 -1.86 6.01
N LEU A 32 7.21 -1.55 4.71
CA LEU A 32 6.64 -2.40 3.67
C LEU A 32 7.48 -3.68 3.44
N ALA A 33 8.79 -3.61 3.66
CA ALA A 33 9.70 -4.74 3.49
C ALA A 33 9.40 -5.93 4.42
N GLU A 34 8.71 -5.70 5.55
CA GLU A 34 8.29 -6.77 6.47
C GLU A 34 7.30 -7.76 5.82
N GLN A 35 6.46 -7.29 4.89
CA GLN A 35 5.50 -8.12 4.12
C GLN A 35 4.60 -9.03 4.98
N GLU A 36 4.23 -8.57 6.18
CA GLU A 36 3.22 -9.19 7.04
C GLU A 36 1.82 -8.69 6.66
N ASP A 37 0.79 -9.19 7.35
CA ASP A 37 -0.62 -8.77 7.17
C ASP A 37 -0.86 -7.26 7.48
N GLN A 38 0.11 -6.59 8.12
CA GLN A 38 0.07 -5.16 8.46
C GLN A 38 1.47 -4.56 8.64
N ALA A 39 1.56 -3.23 8.56
CA ALA A 39 2.74 -2.49 8.99
C ALA A 39 2.78 -2.29 10.53
N ARG A 40 3.98 -2.12 11.09
CA ARG A 40 4.21 -1.80 12.51
C ARG A 40 4.83 -0.41 12.61
N LEU A 41 4.22 0.48 13.38
CA LEU A 41 4.67 1.87 13.56
C LEU A 41 5.06 2.11 15.03
N GLU A 42 6.19 2.77 15.24
CA GLU A 42 6.70 3.07 16.58
C GLU A 42 5.89 4.17 17.27
N LEU A 43 5.15 3.81 18.31
CA LEU A 43 4.32 4.76 19.05
C LEU A 43 5.14 5.82 19.79
N ALA A 44 6.36 5.49 20.21
CA ALA A 44 7.24 6.41 20.92
C ALA A 44 7.60 7.64 20.05
N GLN A 45 7.68 7.47 18.73
CA GLN A 45 7.94 8.57 17.81
C GLN A 45 6.69 9.44 17.66
N LEU A 46 5.52 8.83 17.43
CA LEU A 46 4.26 9.55 17.27
C LEU A 46 3.87 10.35 18.52
N VAL A 47 4.05 9.77 19.72
CA VAL A 47 3.72 10.46 20.98
C VAL A 47 4.66 11.63 21.28
N ALA A 48 5.88 11.60 20.77
CA ALA A 48 6.82 12.71 20.90
C ALA A 48 6.38 13.93 20.07
N GLU A 49 5.59 13.73 19.02
CA GLU A 49 5.06 14.79 18.16
C GLU A 49 3.73 15.38 18.66
N GLY A 50 3.00 14.67 19.53
CA GLY A 50 1.75 15.16 20.11
C GLY A 50 0.99 14.11 20.92
N ASP A 51 -0.08 14.56 21.57
CA ASP A 51 -0.90 13.73 22.48
C ASP A 51 -2.08 13.03 21.80
N ARG A 52 -2.32 13.29 20.51
CA ARG A 52 -3.46 12.80 19.75
C ARG A 52 -3.02 12.36 18.36
N LEU A 53 -3.50 11.20 17.92
CA LEU A 53 -3.32 10.72 16.56
C LEU A 53 -4.54 11.12 15.72
N ALA A 54 -4.35 12.01 14.75
CA ALA A 54 -5.35 12.28 13.73
C ALA A 54 -5.32 11.17 12.68
N PHE A 55 -6.50 10.65 12.31
CA PHE A 55 -6.64 9.58 11.31
C PHE A 55 -7.79 9.91 10.35
N SER A 56 -7.57 9.70 9.04
CA SER A 56 -8.53 9.99 7.98
C SER A 56 -8.43 8.95 6.87
N THR A 57 -9.53 8.72 6.16
CA THR A 57 -9.60 7.82 4.99
C THR A 57 -10.56 8.41 3.96
N ASP A 58 -10.33 8.15 2.69
CA ASP A 58 -11.19 8.57 1.58
C ASP A 58 -11.04 7.61 0.38
N SER A 59 -12.00 7.65 -0.54
CA SER A 59 -11.98 6.88 -1.79
C SER A 59 -11.82 7.81 -2.99
N TYR A 60 -10.92 7.47 -3.92
CA TYR A 60 -10.72 8.22 -5.15
C TYR A 60 -11.48 7.55 -6.30
N VAL A 61 -12.57 8.18 -6.77
CA VAL A 61 -13.48 7.65 -7.82
C VAL A 61 -13.61 8.57 -9.03
N ILE A 62 -12.61 9.42 -9.28
CA ILE A 62 -12.61 10.38 -10.38
C ILE A 62 -12.58 9.70 -11.76
N ASP A 63 -13.33 10.26 -12.71
CA ASP A 63 -13.39 9.86 -14.11
C ASP A 63 -13.37 11.12 -15.01
N PRO A 64 -12.42 11.26 -15.96
CA PRO A 64 -11.40 10.29 -16.36
C PRO A 64 -10.24 10.16 -15.36
N LEU A 65 -9.51 9.04 -15.44
CA LEU A 65 -8.30 8.82 -14.62
C LEU A 65 -7.20 9.87 -14.85
N PHE A 66 -7.17 10.48 -16.04
CA PHE A 66 -6.19 11.51 -16.41
C PHE A 66 -6.94 12.72 -16.98
N PHE A 67 -6.68 13.89 -16.41
CA PHE A 67 -7.32 15.17 -16.76
C PHE A 67 -6.30 16.32 -16.60
N PRO A 68 -6.55 17.50 -17.21
CA PRO A 68 -5.70 18.69 -17.07
C PRO A 68 -5.65 19.27 -15.66
#